data_AF-A0A2M8DL87-F1
#
_entry.id   AF-A0A2M8DL87-F1
#
_cell.length_a   1.000
_cell.length_b   1.000
_cell.length_c   1.000
_cell.angle_alpha   90.00
_cell.angle_beta   90.00
_cell.angle_gamma   90.00
#
_symmetry.space_group_name_H-M   'P 1'
#
loop_
_entity.id
_entity.type
_entity.pdbx_description
1 polymer ?
#
loop_
_entity_poly.entity_id
_entity_poly.type
_entity_poly.pdbx_seq_one_letter_code
_entity_poly.pdbx_strand_id
1 'polypeptide(L)' 'MKTRKSIRKRFKITKTGKVLRRPTGLDHYRAKKTGKQIRKSRKWIEVPKSEAKKIKKLLGF' A
#
# COMPACT_ATOMS: atom_id res chain seq x y z
N MET A 1 11.74 6.07 -19.54
CA MET A 1 10.77 5.07 -19.03
C MET A 1 9.56 5.78 -18.43
N LYS A 2 8.32 5.53 -18.87
CA LYS A 2 7.13 6.22 -18.35
C LYS A 2 6.71 5.63 -16.99
N THR A 3 6.52 6.48 -15.98
CA THR A 3 5.99 6.06 -14.67
C THR A 3 4.56 5.53 -14.82
N ARG A 4 4.30 4.31 -14.33
CA ARG A 4 2.93 3.76 -14.27
C ARG A 4 2.10 4.53 -13.25
N LYS A 5 1.24 5.43 -13.73
CA LYS A 5 0.41 6.31 -12.88
C LYS A 5 -0.54 5.54 -11.96
N SER A 6 -1.04 4.38 -12.39
CA SER A 6 -1.89 3.50 -11.57
C SER A 6 -1.20 3.04 -10.28
N ILE A 7 0.10 2.75 -10.35
CA ILE A 7 0.92 2.32 -9.22
C ILE A 7 1.23 3.52 -8.31
N ARG A 8 1.58 4.67 -8.90
CA ARG A 8 1.86 5.90 -8.15
C ARG A 8 0.68 6.35 -7.29
N LYS A 9 -0.56 6.10 -7.72
CA LYS A 9 -1.78 6.41 -6.95
C LYS A 9 -1.99 5.48 -5.74
N ARG A 10 -1.43 4.27 -5.75
CA ARG A 10 -1.72 3.21 -4.76
C ARG A 10 -0.59 2.99 -3.74
N PHE A 11 0.65 3.29 -4.11
CA PHE A 11 1.84 3.07 -3.29
C PHE A 11 2.55 4.38 -2.96
N LYS A 12 3.05 4.49 -1.72
CA LYS A 12 3.86 5.62 -1.26
C LYS A 12 5.26 5.14 -0.93
N ILE A 13 6.28 5.88 -1.38
CA ILE A 13 7.67 5.65 -1.01
C ILE A 13 8.02 6.62 0.12
N THR A 14 8.58 6.12 1.23
CA THR A 14 9.06 6.96 2.33
C THR A 14 10.44 7.55 2.02
N LYS A 15 10.87 8.54 2.79
CA LYS A 15 12.23 9.11 2.68
C LYS A 15 13.33 8.04 2.83
N THR A 16 13.10 7.05 3.69
CA THR A 16 14.00 5.90 3.90
C THR A 16 13.91 4.80 2.84
N GLY A 17 13.08 4.98 1.80
CA GLY A 17 12.96 4.03 0.70
C GLY A 17 12.03 2.84 0.97
N LYS A 18 11.24 2.85 2.06
CA LYS A 18 10.20 1.85 2.30
C LYS A 18 9.01 2.09 1.39
N VAL A 19 8.39 1.00 0.93
CA VAL A 19 7.17 1.07 0.11
C VAL A 19 5.97 0.75 0.98
N LEU A 20 5.03 1.68 1.04
CA LEU A 20 3.80 1.58 1.83
C LEU A 20 2.60 1.39 0.92
N ARG A 21 1.62 0.60 1.41
CA ARG A 21 0.31 0.43 0.78
C ARG A 21 -0.82 0.59 1.80
N ARG A 22 -2.02 0.87 1.31
CA ARG A 22 -3.24 0.68 2.13
C ARG A 22 -3.59 -0.80 2.28
N PRO A 23 -4.13 -1.23 3.43
CA PRO A 23 -4.67 -2.58 3.59
C PRO A 23 -5.88 -2.80 2.67
N THR A 24 -6.09 -4.04 2.25
CA THR A 24 -7.22 -4.43 1.39
C THR A 24 -8.45 -4.83 2.22
N GLY A 25 -9.62 -4.94 1.58
CA GLY A 25 -10.85 -5.40 2.23
C GLY A 25 -11.54 -4.35 3.11
N LEU A 26 -11.43 -3.07 2.73
CA LEU A 26 -11.92 -1.92 3.50
C LEU A 26 -13.14 -1.22 2.88
N ASP A 27 -13.62 -1.72 1.75
CA ASP A 27 -14.64 -1.03 0.97
C ASP A 27 -16.05 -1.34 1.51
N HIS A 28 -16.38 -2.63 1.68
CA HIS A 28 -17.71 -3.10 2.05
C HIS A 28 -17.63 -4.22 3.11
N TYR A 29 -18.80 -4.66 3.62
CA TYR A 29 -18.93 -5.67 4.68
C TYR A 29 -18.14 -5.38 5.96
N ARG A 30 -18.11 -4.11 6.40
CA ARG A 30 -17.43 -3.71 7.64
C ARG A 30 -18.29 -3.84 8.89
N ALA A 31 -19.62 -3.89 8.75
CA ALA A 31 -20.57 -3.92 9.87
C ALA A 31 -20.33 -5.11 10.82
N LYS A 32 -19.94 -6.28 10.29
CA LYS A 32 -19.63 -7.49 11.07
C LYS A 32 -18.18 -7.55 11.59
N LYS A 33 -17.32 -6.61 11.19
CA LYS A 33 -15.91 -6.59 11.61
C LYS A 33 -15.78 -5.90 12.96
N THR A 34 -14.89 -6.39 13.81
CA THR A 34 -14.64 -5.76 15.11
C THR A 34 -14.08 -4.34 14.93
N GLY A 35 -14.41 -3.44 15.85
CA GLY A 35 -13.84 -2.09 15.86
C GLY A 35 -12.31 -2.08 15.88
N LYS A 36 -11.68 -3.06 16.54
CA LYS A 36 -10.22 -3.26 16.55
C LYS A 36 -9.66 -3.54 15.16
N GLN A 37 -10.26 -4.45 14.41
CA GLN A 37 -9.86 -4.76 13.03
C GLN A 37 -10.01 -3.53 12.11
N ILE A 38 -11.13 -2.83 12.22
CA ILE A 38 -11.39 -1.58 11.48
C ILE A 38 -10.32 -0.54 11.81
N ARG A 39 -10.00 -0.30 13.08
CA ARG A 39 -8.96 0.66 13.48
C ARG A 39 -7.57 0.28 12.98
N LYS A 40 -7.18 -1.00 13.09
CA LYS A 40 -5.88 -1.49 12.60
C LYS A 40 -5.72 -1.24 11.10
N SER A 41 -6.80 -1.39 10.34
CA SER A 41 -6.79 -1.21 8.88
C SER A 41 -6.65 0.24 8.38
N ARG A 42 -6.78 1.25 9.26
CA ARG A 42 -6.63 2.66 8.85
C ARG A 42 -5.18 3.05 8.57
N LYS A 43 -4.22 2.31 9.13
CA LYS A 43 -2.79 2.57 8.99
C LYS A 43 -2.26 2.03 7.67
N TRP A 44 -1.29 2.74 7.10
CA TRP A 44 -0.52 2.21 5.98
C TRP A 44 0.37 1.06 6.45
N ILE A 45 0.53 0.05 5.62
CA ILE A 45 1.33 -1.15 5.91
C ILE A 45 2.52 -1.19 4.95
N GLU A 46 3.66 -1.63 5.47
CA GLU A 46 4.87 -1.86 4.69
C GLU A 46 4.71 -3.08 3.77
N VAL A 47 5.12 -2.91 2.51
CA VAL A 47 5.12 -3.97 1.51
C VAL A 47 6.35 -4.86 1.72
N PRO A 48 6.24 -6.18 1.56
CA PRO A 48 7.40 -7.08 1.62
C PRO A 48 8.52 -6.64 0.66
N LYS A 49 9.77 -6.87 1.05
CA LYS A 49 10.96 -6.44 0.29
C LYS A 49 10.98 -6.96 -1.15
N SER A 50 10.49 -8.19 -1.37
CA SER A 50 10.40 -8.84 -2.68
C SER A 50 9.49 -8.07 -3.65
N GLU A 51 8.32 -7.63 -3.20
CA GLU A 51 7.38 -6.84 -3.98
C GLU A 51 7.85 -5.38 -4.13
N ALA A 52 8.46 -4.82 -3.08
CA ALA A 52 8.96 -3.46 -3.09
C ALA A 52 9.97 -3.21 -4.23
N LYS A 53 10.86 -4.17 -4.51
CA LYS A 53 11.82 -4.09 -5.63
C LYS A 53 11.11 -3.96 -6.99
N LYS A 54 10.06 -4.75 -7.22
CA LYS A 54 9.25 -4.70 -8.45
C LYS A 54 8.51 -3.36 -8.58
N ILE A 55 7.93 -2.86 -7.49
CA ILE A 55 7.18 -1.59 -7.49
C ILE A 55 8.10 -0.40 -7.80
N LYS A 56 9.31 -0.35 -7.23
CA LYS A 56 10.29 0.71 -7.52
C LYS A 56 10.67 0.77 -8.99
N LYS A 57 10.98 -0.39 -9.59
CA LYS A 57 11.29 -0.51 -11.02
C LYS A 57 10.15 0.02 -11.91
N LEU A 58 8.90 -0.24 -11.55
CA LEU A 58 7.72 0.21 -12.33
C LEU A 58 7.44 1.72 -12.19
N LEU A 59 7.97 2.36 -11.15
CA LEU A 59 7.84 3.79 -10.92
C LEU A 59 8.99 4.61 -11.53
N GLY A 60 10.10 3.95 -11.88
CA GLY A 60 11.29 4.59 -12.44
C GLY A 60 12.31 5.01 -11.37
N PHE A 61 12.33 4.30 -10.25
CA PHE A 61 13.39 4.38 -9.23
C PHE A 61 14.32 3.17 -9.32
#